data_AF-A0A924BZS8-F1
#
_entry.id   AF-A0A924BZS8-F1
#
_cell.length_a   1.000
_cell.length_b   1.000
_cell.length_c   1.000
_cell.angle_alpha   90.00
_cell.angle_beta   90.00
_cell.angle_gamma   90.00
#
_symmetry.space_group_name_H-M   'P 1'
#
loop_
_entity.id
_entity.type
_entity.pdbx_description
1 polymer ?
#
loop_
_entity_poly.entity_id
_entity_poly.type
_entity_poly.pdbx_seq_one_letter_code
_entity_poly.pdbx_strand_id
1 'polypeptide(L)'
;QVTFNKPGGLVMPILVELTYEDGTVEMQKFPAQIWRLNDKEVNRTFATKKQIVKITIDPKLETADVDVTNNVWPRAEVKSKFD
;
A
#
# COMPACT_ATOMS: atom_id res chain seq x y z
N GLN A 1 3.21 5.08 10.92
CA GLN A 1 3.74 5.73 9.70
C GLN A 1 3.98 4.64 8.68
N VAL A 2 3.54 4.83 7.44
CA VAL A 2 3.73 3.88 6.33
C VAL A 2 4.46 4.62 5.21
N THR A 3 5.47 3.99 4.64
CA THR A 3 6.26 4.54 3.54
C THR A 3 5.90 3.78 2.27
N PHE A 4 5.39 4.51 1.28
CA PHE A 4 5.09 3.98 -0.04
C PHE A 4 6.24 4.31 -0.98
N ASN A 5 6.82 3.27 -1.57
CA ASN A 5 7.92 3.41 -2.52
C ASN A 5 7.40 3.12 -3.93
N LYS A 6 7.82 3.94 -4.88
CA LYS A 6 7.48 3.78 -6.29
C LYS A 6 8.73 3.54 -7.11
N PRO A 7 9.08 2.26 -7.35
CA PRO A 7 10.16 1.89 -8.24
C PRO A 7 9.70 2.05 -9.69
N GLY A 8 9.75 3.27 -10.22
CA GLY A 8 9.40 3.57 -11.60
C GLY A 8 8.99 5.02 -11.77
N GLY A 9 9.47 5.70 -12.80
CA GLY A 9 9.20 7.13 -13.01
C GLY A 9 7.73 7.49 -13.30
N LEU A 10 6.85 6.50 -13.50
CA LEU A 10 5.48 6.72 -13.96
C LEU A 10 4.51 7.09 -12.83
N VAL A 11 4.13 8.36 -12.72
CA VAL A 11 3.16 8.84 -11.71
C VAL A 11 1.83 8.07 -11.76
N MET A 12 1.49 7.41 -10.67
CA MET A 12 0.26 6.61 -10.56
C MET A 12 -0.50 6.93 -9.26
N PRO A 13 -1.84 6.83 -9.25
CA PRO A 13 -2.59 6.90 -8.00
C PRO A 13 -2.23 5.72 -7.08
N ILE A 14 -2.21 5.95 -5.77
CA ILE A 14 -2.04 4.87 -4.80
C ILE A 14 -3.42 4.54 -4.24
N LEU A 15 -3.89 3.31 -4.47
CA LEU A 15 -5.09 2.80 -3.81
C LEU A 15 -4.63 1.96 -2.63
N VAL A 16 -5.15 2.22 -1.45
CA VAL A 16 -4.81 1.49 -0.23
C VAL A 16 -6.10 1.01 0.41
N GLU A 17 -6.15 -0.26 0.77
CA GLU A 17 -7.20 -0.87 1.55
C GLU A 17 -6.63 -1.27 2.91
N LEU A 18 -7.16 -0.65 3.96
CA LEU A 18 -6.81 -0.90 5.35
C LEU A 18 -7.83 -1.87 5.92
N THR A 19 -7.39 -3.05 6.34
CA THR A 19 -8.19 -3.99 7.13
C THR A 19 -7.87 -3.79 8.60
N TYR A 20 -8.90 -3.59 9.40
CA TYR A 20 -8.83 -3.43 10.85
C TYR A 20 -9.09 -4.75 11.58
N GLU A 21 -8.65 -4.83 12.83
CA GLU A 21 -8.80 -6.01 13.69
C GLU A 21 -10.27 -6.39 13.94
N ASP A 22 -11.18 -5.42 13.92
CA ASP A 22 -12.62 -5.64 14.07
C ASP A 22 -13.31 -6.16 12.80
N GLY A 23 -12.54 -6.44 11.75
CA GLY A 23 -13.03 -6.89 10.45
C GLY A 23 -13.53 -5.76 9.55
N THR A 24 -13.45 -4.50 9.99
CA THR A 24 -13.79 -3.37 9.11
C THR A 24 -12.70 -3.14 8.07
N VAL A 25 -13.11 -2.73 6.87
CA VAL A 25 -12.20 -2.38 5.78
C VAL A 25 -12.41 -0.93 5.37
N GLU A 26 -11.33 -0.21 5.16
CA GLU A 26 -11.35 1.18 4.71
C GLU A 26 -10.47 1.35 3.48
N MET A 27 -11.08 1.80 2.39
CA MET A 27 -10.37 2.09 1.15
C MET A 27 -10.02 3.58 1.09
N GLN A 28 -8.73 3.88 1.02
CA GLN A 28 -8.21 5.22 0.77
C GLN A 28 -7.57 5.29 -0.61
N LYS A 29 -8.08 6.19 -1.44
CA LYS A 29 -7.52 6.47 -2.77
C LYS A 29 -6.73 7.77 -2.73
N PHE A 30 -5.44 7.68 -2.98
CA PHE A 30 -4.57 8.83 -3.12
C PHE A 30 -4.36 9.13 -4.60
N PRO A 31 -4.64 10.38 -5.04
CA PRO A 31 -4.36 10.78 -6.41
C PRO A 31 -2.84 10.81 -6.65
N ALA A 32 -2.44 10.71 -7.92
CA ALA A 32 -1.03 10.79 -8.33
C ALA A 32 -0.33 12.10 -7.91
N GLN A 33 -1.09 13.13 -7.52
CA GLN A 33 -0.55 14.37 -6.96
C GLN A 33 0.25 14.16 -5.66
N ILE A 34 0.09 13.02 -4.99
CA ILE A 34 0.87 12.67 -3.81
C ILE A 34 2.38 12.60 -4.10
N TRP A 35 2.74 12.29 -5.35
CA TRP A 35 4.11 12.24 -5.85
C TRP A 35 4.70 13.63 -6.19
N ARG A 36 3.93 14.71 -6.06
CA ARG A 36 4.37 16.07 -6.44
C ARG A 36 5.53 16.58 -5.58
N LEU A 37 5.56 16.19 -4.30
CA LEU A 37 6.60 16.61 -3.36
C LEU A 37 7.83 15.68 -3.40
N ASN A 38 7.59 14.39 -3.62
CA ASN A 38 8.61 13.36 -3.75
C ASN A 38 8.07 12.27 -4.66
N ASP A 39 8.74 12.04 -5.80
CA ASP A 39 8.33 11.12 -6.86
C ASP A 39 8.73 9.67 -6.60
N LYS A 40 9.63 9.46 -5.63
CA LYS A 40 10.20 8.16 -5.26
C LYS A 40 9.55 7.55 -4.03
N GLU A 41 9.38 8.34 -2.97
CA GLU A 41 8.89 7.87 -1.68
C GLU A 41 7.88 8.82 -1.08
N VAL A 42 6.78 8.27 -0.58
CA VAL A 42 5.72 9.02 0.08
C VAL A 42 5.49 8.43 1.45
N ASN A 43 5.70 9.26 2.48
CA ASN A 43 5.34 8.90 3.85
C ASN A 43 3.90 9.33 4.14
N ARG A 44 3.06 8.36 4.54
CA ARG A 44 1.70 8.62 5.02
C ARG A 44 1.51 8.09 6.41
N THR A 45 0.94 8.94 7.25
CA THR A 45 0.52 8.58 8.59
C THR A 45 -0.99 8.40 8.55
N PHE A 46 -1.44 7.16 8.73
CA PHE A 46 -2.84 6.83 8.91
C PHE A 46 -3.21 7.12 10.36
N ALA A 47 -4.01 8.15 10.59
CA ALA A 47 -4.52 8.51 11.91
C ALA A 47 -5.78 7.69 12.22
N THR A 48 -5.61 6.39 12.44
CA THR A 48 -6.73 5.48 12.73
C THR A 48 -6.81 5.28 14.23
N LYS A 49 -8.03 5.32 14.79
CA LYS A 49 -8.26 4.96 16.21
C LYS A 49 -8.14 3.45 16.46
N LYS A 50 -8.27 2.66 15.39
CA LYS A 50 -8.28 1.20 15.39
C LYS A 50 -6.94 0.67 14.88
N GLN A 51 -6.54 -0.48 15.40
CA GLN A 51 -5.33 -1.18 14.97
C GLN A 51 -5.54 -1.80 13.59
N ILE A 52 -4.62 -1.52 12.67
CA ILE A 52 -4.62 -2.04 11.31
C ILE A 52 -3.93 -3.40 11.32
N VAL A 53 -4.61 -4.43 10.84
CA VAL A 53 -4.07 -5.81 10.77
C VAL A 53 -3.49 -6.13 9.40
N LYS A 54 -4.02 -5.50 8.35
CA LYS A 54 -3.56 -5.70 6.97
C LYS A 54 -3.73 -4.41 6.18
N ILE A 55 -2.76 -4.13 5.32
CA ILE A 55 -2.78 -3.03 4.37
C ILE A 55 -2.56 -3.67 3.00
N THR A 56 -3.46 -3.44 2.08
CA THR A 56 -3.35 -3.94 0.70
C THR A 56 -3.29 -2.74 -0.23
N ILE A 57 -2.22 -2.63 -1.00
CA ILE A 57 -2.04 -1.63 -2.05
C ILE A 57 -2.66 -2.20 -3.33
N ASP A 58 -3.48 -1.39 -3.99
CA ASP A 58 -4.16 -1.70 -5.24
C ASP A 58 -4.87 -3.08 -5.27
N PRO A 59 -5.87 -3.32 -4.40
CA PRO A 59 -6.62 -4.57 -4.38
C PRO A 59 -7.40 -4.84 -5.67
N LYS A 60 -7.61 -3.80 -6.50
CA LYS A 60 -8.37 -3.88 -7.75
C LYS A 60 -7.51 -3.99 -9.00
N LEU A 61 -6.17 -4.00 -8.86
CA LEU A 61 -5.24 -4.00 -9.98
C LEU A 61 -5.55 -2.87 -10.99
N GLU A 62 -5.96 -1.71 -10.47
CA GLU A 62 -6.23 -0.51 -11.27
C GLU A 62 -4.93 0.19 -11.71
N THR A 63 -3.80 -0.16 -11.09
CA THR A 63 -2.48 0.34 -11.43
C THR A 63 -1.71 -0.69 -12.27
N ALA A 64 -0.86 -0.21 -13.17
CA ALA A 64 0.02 -1.05 -13.99
C ALA A 64 1.21 -1.58 -13.18
N ASP A 65 0.97 -2.07 -11.97
CA ASP A 65 1.99 -2.67 -11.12
C ASP A 65 2.17 -4.14 -11.49
N VAL A 66 3.41 -4.51 -11.80
CA VAL A 66 3.80 -5.87 -12.18
C VAL A 66 4.04 -6.75 -10.96
N ASP A 67 4.25 -6.18 -9.77
CA ASP A 67 4.61 -6.94 -8.57
C ASP A 67 3.62 -6.74 -7.42
N VAL A 68 2.50 -7.46 -7.52
CA VAL A 68 1.46 -7.52 -6.47
C VAL A 68 1.92 -8.20 -5.18
N THR A 69 3.10 -8.84 -5.17
CA THR A 69 3.57 -9.61 -4.02
C THR A 69 4.08 -8.71 -2.89
N ASN A 70 4.49 -7.48 -3.22
CA ASN A 70 4.96 -6.49 -2.26
C ASN A 70 3.86 -5.53 -1.78
N ASN A 71 2.65 -5.65 -2.33
CA ASN A 71 1.53 -4.75 -2.09
C ASN A 71 0.75 -5.06 -0.80
N VAL A 72 1.17 -6.05 -0.01
CA VAL A 72 0.51 -6.39 1.25
C VAL A 72 1.46 -6.14 2.42
N TRP A 73 0.99 -5.37 3.40
CA TRP A 73 1.64 -5.18 4.69
C TRP A 73 0.75 -5.72 5.83
N PRO A 74 1.29 -6.36 6.88
CA PRO A 74 2.68 -6.78 7.02
C PRO A 74 3.06 -7.72 5.88
N ARG A 75 4.30 -7.60 5.38
CA ARG A 75 4.78 -8.50 4.32
C ARG A 75 4.54 -9.90 4.84
N ALA A 76 3.64 -10.64 4.18
CA ALA A 76 3.53 -12.06 4.45
C ALA A 76 4.92 -12.60 4.18
N GLU A 77 5.60 -13.11 5.22
CA GLU A 77 6.84 -13.84 5.04
C GLU A 77 6.50 -14.97 4.07
N VAL A 78 6.86 -14.79 2.80
CA VAL A 78 6.82 -15.86 1.83
C VAL A 78 7.89 -16.81 2.35
N LYS A 79 7.49 -17.80 3.15
CA LYS A 79 8.38 -18.90 3.55
C LYS A 79 9.01 -19.40 2.26
N SER A 80 10.31 -19.14 2.11
CA SER A 80 11.08 -19.60 0.97
C SER A 80 10.86 -21.10 0.86
N LYS A 81 10.43 -21.58 -0.31
CA LYS A 81 10.19 -23.02 -0.57
C LYS A 81 11.48 -23.85 -0.65
N PHE A 82 12.52 -23.44 0.06
CA PHE A 82 13.81 -24.13 0.15
C PHE A 82 14.19 -24.18 1.63
N ASP A 83 13.59 -25.14 2.34
CA ASP A 83 14.13 -25.76 3.55
C ASP A 83 14.27 -27.26 3.26
#